data_AF-A0A1I7V406-F1
#
_entry.id   AF-A0A1I7V406-F1
#
_cell.length_a   1.000
_cell.length_b   1.000
_cell.length_c   1.000
_cell.angle_alpha   90.00
_cell.angle_beta   90.00
_cell.angle_gamma   90.00
#
_symmetry.space_group_name_H-M   'P 1'
#
loop_
_entity.id
_entity.type
_entity.pdbx_description
1 polymer ?
#
loop_
_entity_poly.entity_id
_entity_poly.type
_entity_poly.pdbx_seq_one_letter_code
_entity_poly.pdbx_strand_id
1 'polypeptide(L)'
;MVHIYGGAYLVFSLNSLGLPHFLANWFNALNCSCYGMTISLLAVHFIYRYLAVCRPNQMNWFMWPHTIVWMFFISEISFEWWITAVLYAGETPVIDELVKESIKRNYNLTKGDFIYAASLYYVRVY
;
A
#
# COMPACT_ATOMS: atom_id res chain seq x y z
N MET A 1 -11.90 1.30 1.16
CA MET A 1 -12.85 0.18 0.95
C MET A 1 -12.43 -0.55 -0.31
N VAL A 2 -12.54 -1.89 -0.35
CA VAL A 2 -12.17 -2.68 -1.55
C VAL A 2 -13.43 -3.00 -2.36
N HIS A 3 -13.42 -2.69 -3.65
CA HIS A 3 -14.48 -3.02 -4.59
C HIS A 3 -13.88 -3.75 -5.80
N ILE A 4 -14.49 -4.85 -6.21
CA ILE A 4 -14.00 -5.67 -7.33
C ILE A 4 -15.06 -5.58 -8.43
N TYR A 5 -14.66 -5.11 -9.61
CA TYR A 5 -15.57 -4.95 -10.73
C TYR A 5 -14.83 -5.14 -12.06
N GLY A 6 -15.41 -5.92 -12.97
CA GLY A 6 -14.90 -6.05 -14.35
C GLY A 6 -13.50 -6.66 -14.51
N GLY A 7 -13.00 -7.39 -13.52
CA GLY A 7 -11.62 -7.91 -13.54
C GLY A 7 -10.56 -6.92 -13.04
N ALA A 8 -10.99 -5.84 -12.38
CA ALA A 8 -10.12 -4.92 -11.64
C ALA A 8 -10.43 -5.02 -10.14
N TYR A 9 -9.39 -4.90 -9.31
CA TYR A 9 -9.57 -4.62 -7.89
C TYR A 9 -9.32 -3.13 -7.63
N LEU A 10 -10.21 -2.51 -6.88
CA LEU A 10 -10.17 -1.10 -6.55
C LEU A 10 -10.16 -0.93 -5.04
N VAL A 11 -9.15 -0.24 -4.54
CA VAL A 11 -9.09 0.23 -3.17
C VAL A 11 -9.36 1.72 -3.19
N PHE A 12 -10.60 2.11 -2.89
CA PHE A 12 -11.00 3.51 -2.91
C PHE A 12 -11.15 4.08 -1.49
N SER A 13 -10.73 5.33 -1.31
CA SER A 13 -10.81 6.10 -0.08
C SER A 13 -11.59 7.38 -0.34
N LEU A 14 -12.42 7.80 0.61
CA LEU A 14 -13.19 9.03 0.50
C LEU A 14 -12.25 10.23 0.66
N ASN A 15 -12.36 11.21 -0.23
CA ASN A 15 -11.60 12.44 -0.16
C ASN A 15 -12.30 13.46 0.76
N SER A 16 -12.52 13.09 2.03
CA SER A 16 -13.27 13.93 2.98
C SER A 16 -12.63 15.31 3.23
N LEU A 17 -11.34 15.47 2.92
CA LEU A 17 -10.61 16.72 3.09
C LEU A 17 -10.59 17.59 1.81
N GLY A 18 -11.14 17.13 0.69
CA GLY A 18 -11.14 17.87 -0.58
C GLY A 18 -9.73 18.15 -1.13
N LEU A 19 -8.77 17.27 -0.85
CA LEU A 19 -7.39 17.46 -1.31
C LEU A 19 -7.29 17.32 -2.84
N PRO A 20 -6.30 17.97 -3.47
CA PRO A 20 -6.01 17.72 -4.87
C PRO A 20 -5.64 16.24 -5.07
N HIS A 21 -6.19 15.64 -6.13
CA HIS A 21 -6.07 14.20 -6.43
C HIS A 21 -4.64 13.67 -6.37
N PHE A 22 -3.66 14.46 -6.83
CA PHE A 22 -2.25 14.10 -6.76
C PHE A 22 -1.79 13.87 -5.31
N LEU A 23 -1.98 14.84 -4.42
CA LEU A 23 -1.60 14.68 -3.01
C LEU A 23 -2.36 13.51 -2.36
N ALA A 24 -3.62 13.35 -2.73
CA ALA A 24 -4.47 12.36 -2.12
C ALA A 24 -4.06 10.93 -2.52
N ASN A 25 -3.63 10.72 -3.77
CA ASN A 25 -3.00 9.47 -4.21
C ASN A 25 -1.70 9.19 -3.44
N TRP A 26 -0.87 10.22 -3.21
CA TRP A 26 0.36 10.08 -2.42
C TRP A 26 0.08 9.67 -0.97
N PHE A 27 -0.93 10.27 -0.34
CA PHE A 27 -1.37 9.87 0.99
C PHE A 27 -1.88 8.43 1.04
N ASN A 28 -2.62 7.99 0.01
CA ASN A 28 -3.08 6.61 -0.08
C ASN A 28 -1.90 5.62 -0.24
N ALA A 29 -0.93 5.94 -1.10
CA ALA A 29 0.28 5.16 -1.28
C ALA A 29 1.14 5.11 0.00
N LEU A 30 1.28 6.23 0.71
CA LEU A 30 1.95 6.29 2.01
C LEU A 30 1.27 5.39 3.03
N ASN A 31 -0.06 5.44 3.13
CA ASN A 31 -0.79 4.57 4.05
C ASN A 31 -0.51 3.07 3.78
N CYS A 32 -0.51 2.66 2.50
CA CYS A 32 -0.12 1.31 2.10
C CYS A 32 1.31 0.95 2.54
N SER A 33 2.28 1.83 2.31
CA SER A 33 3.67 1.61 2.72
C SER A 33 3.83 1.51 4.25
N CYS A 34 3.07 2.28 5.03
CA CYS A 34 3.07 2.19 6.49
C CYS A 34 2.59 0.81 6.99
N TYR A 35 1.57 0.23 6.34
CA TYR A 35 1.18 -1.14 6.63
C TYR A 35 2.32 -2.13 6.31
N GLY A 36 3.01 -1.98 5.17
CA GLY A 36 4.19 -2.80 4.85
C GLY A 36 5.32 -2.68 5.88
N MET A 37 5.58 -1.45 6.34
CA MET A 37 6.59 -1.15 7.35
C MET A 37 6.26 -1.83 8.69
N THR A 38 5.01 -1.72 9.15
CA THR A 38 4.57 -2.32 10.42
C THR A 38 4.64 -3.84 10.39
N ILE A 39 4.26 -4.48 9.28
CA ILE A 39 4.38 -5.94 9.11
C ILE A 39 5.85 -6.37 9.17
N SER A 40 6.73 -5.66 8.47
CA SER A 40 8.17 -5.94 8.45
C SER A 40 8.80 -5.77 9.85
N LEU A 41 8.39 -4.72 10.58
CA LEU A 41 8.82 -4.48 11.96
C LEU A 41 8.37 -5.62 12.89
N LEU A 42 7.13 -6.07 12.77
CA LEU A 42 6.60 -7.20 13.55
C LEU A 42 7.38 -8.49 13.24
N ALA A 43 7.70 -8.75 11.97
CA ALA A 43 8.50 -9.91 11.58
C ALA A 43 9.90 -9.88 12.23
N VAL A 44 10.60 -8.74 12.16
CA VAL A 44 11.91 -8.57 12.81
C VAL A 44 11.80 -8.73 14.33
N HIS A 45 10.73 -8.23 14.95
CA HIS A 45 10.49 -8.39 16.38
C HIS A 45 10.29 -9.87 16.78
N PHE A 46 9.60 -10.66 15.96
CA PHE A 46 9.46 -12.10 16.20
C PHE A 46 10.79 -12.84 16.06
N ILE A 47 11.60 -12.49 15.05
CA ILE A 47 12.95 -13.05 14.88
C ILE A 47 13.83 -12.71 16.09
N TYR A 48 13.79 -11.45 16.54
CA TYR A 48 14.51 -11.02 17.74
C TYR A 48 14.11 -11.84 18.97
N ARG A 49 12.80 -11.98 19.23
CA ARG A 49 12.28 -12.75 20.37
C ARG A 49 12.70 -14.22 20.30
N TYR A 50 12.69 -14.81 19.11
CA TYR A 50 13.14 -16.19 18.90
C TYR A 50 14.63 -16.36 19.21
N LEU A 51 15.49 -15.47 18.71
CA LEU A 51 16.93 -15.51 18.97
C LEU A 51 17.25 -15.32 20.46
N ALA A 52 16.56 -14.39 21.14
CA ALA A 52 16.75 -14.14 22.57
C ALA A 52 16.42 -15.37 23.44
N VAL A 53 15.38 -16.12 23.09
CA VAL A 53 14.92 -17.28 23.88
C VAL A 53 15.68 -18.56 23.54
N CYS A 54 15.88 -18.83 22.25
CA CYS A 54 16.39 -20.13 21.80
C CYS A 54 17.90 -20.14 21.54
N ARG A 55 18.52 -19.00 21.21
CA ARG A 55 19.94 -18.91 20.81
C ARG A 55 20.60 -17.59 21.24
N PRO A 56 20.86 -17.39 22.55
CA PRO A 56 21.46 -16.16 23.05
C PRO A 56 22.84 -15.85 22.43
N ASN A 57 23.61 -16.86 22.03
CA ASN A 57 24.92 -16.66 21.37
C ASN A 57 24.83 -15.94 20.01
N GLN A 58 23.69 -15.97 19.32
CA GLN A 58 23.49 -15.25 18.05
C GLN A 58 22.91 -13.85 18.24
N MET A 59 22.66 -13.42 19.48
CA MET A 59 22.09 -12.11 19.79
C MET A 59 23.06 -10.95 19.51
N ASN A 60 24.36 -11.22 19.36
CA ASN A 60 25.36 -10.24 18.95
C ASN A 60 25.04 -9.59 17.59
N TRP A 61 24.31 -10.27 16.70
CA TRP A 61 23.84 -9.71 15.42
C TRP A 61 22.74 -8.64 15.58
N PHE A 62 22.08 -8.59 16.73
CA PHE A 62 21.08 -7.57 17.06
C PHE A 62 21.62 -6.48 17.99
N MET A 63 22.86 -6.60 18.44
CA MET A 63 23.53 -5.55 19.20
C MET A 63 24.02 -4.44 18.27
N TRP A 64 24.14 -3.25 18.85
CA TRP A 64 24.70 -2.09 18.17
C TRP A 64 26.13 -2.41 17.68
N PRO A 65 26.49 -2.17 16.40
CA PRO A 65 25.79 -1.38 15.37
C PRO A 65 24.97 -2.18 14.36
N HIS A 66 24.97 -3.52 14.39
CA HIS A 66 24.29 -4.35 13.37
C HIS A 66 22.77 -4.16 13.33
N THR A 67 22.16 -3.65 14.41
CA THR A 67 20.73 -3.25 14.46
C THR A 67 20.34 -2.28 13.33
N ILE A 68 21.28 -1.44 12.87
CA ILE A 68 21.05 -0.46 11.80
C ILE A 68 20.73 -1.16 10.47
N VAL A 69 21.35 -2.31 10.19
CA VAL A 69 21.12 -3.09 8.96
C VAL A 69 19.65 -3.53 8.87
N TRP A 70 19.05 -3.92 10.00
CA TRP A 70 17.63 -4.30 10.05
C TRP A 70 16.69 -3.11 9.83
N MET A 71 17.06 -1.92 10.31
CA MET A 71 16.29 -0.69 10.05
C MET A 71 16.32 -0.33 8.57
N PHE A 72 17.49 -0.40 7.93
CA PHE A 72 17.61 -0.21 6.48
C PHE A 72 16.79 -1.24 5.71
N PHE A 73 16.84 -2.51 6.09
CA PHE A 73 16.05 -3.55 5.44
C PHE A 73 14.53 -3.27 5.50
N ILE A 74 14.02 -2.85 6.66
CA ILE A 74 12.61 -2.47 6.83
C ILE A 74 12.25 -1.25 5.97
N SER A 75 13.12 -0.24 5.92
CA SER A 75 12.87 0.98 5.13
C SER A 75 12.90 0.71 3.63
N GLU A 76 13.84 -0.09 3.14
CA GLU A 76 13.94 -0.45 1.71
C GLU A 76 12.68 -1.15 1.22
N ILE A 77 12.19 -2.15 1.97
CA ILE A 77 10.92 -2.83 1.65
C ILE A 77 9.79 -1.80 1.60
N SER A 78 9.67 -0.95 2.62
CA SER A 78 8.60 0.05 2.68
C SER A 78 8.65 1.03 1.50
N PHE A 79 9.85 1.39 1.06
CA PHE A 79 10.09 2.30 -0.05
C PHE A 79 9.76 1.65 -1.40
N GLU A 80 10.11 0.37 -1.60
CA GLU A 80 9.72 -0.39 -2.79
C GLU A 80 8.20 -0.48 -2.94
N TRP A 81 7.50 -0.79 -1.84
CA TRP A 81 6.04 -0.83 -1.80
C TRP A 81 5.41 0.54 -2.09
N TRP A 82 6.04 1.61 -1.63
CA TRP A 82 5.57 2.96 -1.90
C TRP A 82 5.76 3.36 -3.38
N ILE A 83 6.93 3.12 -3.96
CA ILE A 83 7.21 3.41 -5.38
C ILE A 83 6.26 2.62 -6.27
N THR A 84 6.07 1.33 -6.01
CA THR A 84 5.19 0.49 -6.80
C THR A 84 3.74 0.94 -6.70
N ALA A 85 3.28 1.36 -5.51
CA ALA A 85 1.94 1.93 -5.33
C ALA A 85 1.75 3.24 -6.12
N VAL A 86 2.75 4.12 -6.14
CA VAL A 86 2.67 5.41 -6.88
C VAL A 86 2.71 5.20 -8.39
N LEU A 87 3.60 4.34 -8.89
CA LEU A 87 3.83 4.16 -10.34
C LEU A 87 2.81 3.23 -11.00
N TYR A 88 2.48 2.11 -10.37
CA TYR A 88 1.66 1.05 -10.99
C TYR A 88 0.19 1.10 -10.58
N ALA A 89 -0.12 1.53 -9.36
CA ALA A 89 -1.50 1.55 -8.84
C ALA A 89 -2.15 2.94 -8.90
N GLY A 90 -1.51 3.90 -9.58
CA GLY A 90 -2.01 5.26 -9.75
C GLY A 90 -3.27 5.36 -10.62
N GLU A 91 -4.02 6.44 -10.42
CA GLU A 91 -5.24 6.73 -11.18
C GLU A 91 -4.92 6.84 -12.68
N THR A 92 -5.46 5.91 -13.48
CA THR A 92 -5.30 5.88 -14.95
C THR A 92 -6.66 6.18 -15.59
N PRO A 93 -6.73 6.99 -16.67
CA PRO A 93 -8.00 7.34 -17.31
C PRO A 93 -8.83 6.14 -17.76
N VAL A 94 -8.18 5.03 -18.12
CA VAL A 94 -8.84 3.77 -18.52
C VAL A 94 -9.63 3.14 -17.36
N ILE A 95 -9.08 3.16 -16.14
CA ILE A 95 -9.73 2.60 -14.96
C ILE A 95 -10.86 3.53 -14.51
N ASP A 96 -10.64 4.84 -14.64
CA ASP A 96 -11.65 5.85 -14.31
C ASP A 96 -12.93 5.64 -15.10
N GLU A 97 -12.82 5.40 -16.41
CA GLU A 97 -13.96 5.12 -17.28
C GLU A 97 -14.66 3.80 -16.93
N LEU A 98 -13.90 2.74 -16.66
CA LEU A 98 -14.44 1.42 -16.29
C LEU A 98 -15.21 1.44 -14.97
N VAL A 99 -14.79 2.28 -14.02
CA VAL A 99 -15.26 2.25 -12.64
C VAL A 99 -16.33 3.30 -12.36
N LYS A 100 -16.35 4.41 -13.12
CA LYS A 100 -17.28 5.52 -12.95
C LYS A 100 -18.73 5.09 -12.85
N GLU A 101 -19.20 4.19 -13.72
CA GLU A 101 -20.58 3.70 -13.70
C GLU A 101 -20.87 2.83 -12.48
N SER A 102 -19.93 1.94 -12.10
CA SER A 102 -20.07 1.03 -10.97
C SER A 102 -20.11 1.77 -9.64
N ILE A 103 -19.21 2.75 -9.45
CA ILE A 103 -19.18 3.56 -8.23
C ILE A 103 -20.41 4.47 -8.13
N LYS A 104 -20.81 5.11 -9.24
CA LYS A 104 -22.03 5.93 -9.25
C LYS A 104 -23.27 5.11 -8.91
N ARG A 105 -23.39 3.88 -9.43
CA ARG A 105 -24.56 3.03 -9.18
C ARG A 105 -24.62 2.48 -7.76
N ASN A 106 -23.48 2.07 -7.18
CA ASN A 106 -23.46 1.41 -5.88
C ASN A 106 -23.31 2.38 -4.70
N TYR A 107 -22.53 3.44 -4.87
CA TYR A 107 -22.17 4.35 -3.79
C TYR A 107 -22.64 5.80 -4.03
N ASN A 108 -23.17 6.11 -5.22
CA ASN A 108 -23.60 7.46 -5.61
C ASN A 108 -22.51 8.53 -5.44
N LEU A 109 -21.25 8.14 -5.63
CA LEU A 109 -20.08 9.01 -5.52
C LEU A 109 -19.66 9.54 -6.89
N THR A 110 -19.17 10.79 -6.93
CA THR A 110 -18.62 11.41 -8.13
C THR A 110 -17.09 11.42 -8.07
N LYS A 111 -16.41 11.50 -9.22
CA LYS A 111 -14.94 11.42 -9.33
C LYS A 111 -14.17 12.31 -8.35
N GLY A 112 -14.70 13.47 -7.96
CA GLY A 112 -14.04 14.37 -7.00
C GLY A 112 -14.12 13.94 -5.53
N ASP A 113 -15.05 13.04 -5.19
CA ASP A 113 -15.37 12.67 -3.81
C ASP A 113 -14.55 11.47 -3.32
N PHE A 114 -13.91 10.75 -4.25
CA PHE A 114 -13.14 9.54 -3.94
C PHE A 114 -11.82 9.50 -4.69
N ILE A 115 -10.83 8.88 -4.06
CA ILE A 115 -9.52 8.57 -4.61
C ILE A 115 -9.43 7.06 -4.66
N TYR A 116 -8.77 6.49 -5.65
CA TYR A 116 -8.62 5.04 -5.69
C TYR A 116 -7.24 4.61 -6.18
N ALA A 117 -6.75 3.54 -5.58
CA ALA A 117 -5.66 2.74 -6.14
C ALA A 117 -6.29 1.50 -6.78
N ALA A 118 -5.89 1.18 -8.00
CA ALA A 118 -6.45 0.04 -8.72
C ALA A 118 -5.39 -0.69 -9.51
N SER A 119 -5.61 -1.98 -9.70
CA SER A 119 -4.86 -2.73 -10.69
C SER A 119 -5.79 -3.64 -11.48
N LEU A 120 -5.51 -3.68 -12.77
CA LEU A 120 -6.27 -4.37 -13.80
C LEU A 120 -5.67 -5.76 -13.97
N TYR A 121 -6.45 -6.80 -13.70
CA TYR A 121 -6.03 -8.17 -14.03
C TYR A 121 -6.25 -8.50 -15.51
N TYR A 122 -7.24 -7.85 -16.14
CA TYR A 122 -7.61 -8.12 -17.53
C TYR A 122 -8.22 -6.86 -18.18
N VAL A 123 -7.68 -6.47 -19.34
CA VAL A 123 -8.29 -5.44 -20.19
C VAL A 123 -9.12 -6.14 -21.25
N ARG A 124 -10.44 -5.94 -21.21
CA ARG A 124 -11.36 -6.47 -22.21
C ARG A 124 -11.29 -5.57 -23.44
N VAL A 125 -10.41 -5.92 -24.38
CA VAL A 125 -10.32 -5.26 -25.70
C VAL A 125 -11.51 -5.76 -26.53
N TYR A 126 -12.51 -4.91 -26.73
CA TYR A 126 -13.54 -5.08 -27.76
C TYR A 126 -13.53 -3.85 -28.66
#